data_AF-A0A9P4JNQ5-F1
#
_entry.id   AF-A0A9P4JNQ5-F1
#
_cell.length_a   1.000
_cell.length_b   1.000
_cell.length_c   1.000
_cell.angle_alpha   90.00
_cell.angle_beta   90.00
_cell.angle_gamma   90.00
#
_symmetry.space_group_name_H-M   'P 1'
#
loop_
_entity.id
_entity.type
_entity.pdbx_description
1 polymer ?
#
loop_
_entity_poly.entity_id
_entity_poly.type
_entity_poly.pdbx_seq_one_letter_code
_entity_poly.pdbx_strand_id
1 'polypeptide(L)'
;MASAADIRQYFQSNCVGGYVEFANVASGHCCTTSFPSATPTSGFPSLAVLNADFGTQLFGYQRTRNGDDCGAIAAQQATGVMIPEMIVGLDLDPIIGRFAASRWYPARPVEKRYARACAPTITEKCESAVMPNRVVLDDGDLFELEGLDEETNRELIAFALNGATVGEVPDRFAEFKRNRVKGEP
;
A
#
# COMPACT_ATOMS: atom_id res chain seq x y z
N MET A 1 -8.95 1.23 -18.75
CA MET A 1 -7.57 1.05 -18.26
C MET A 1 -7.29 2.16 -17.31
N ALA A 2 -7.40 1.85 -16.02
CA ALA A 2 -7.01 2.74 -14.94
C ALA A 2 -5.60 3.26 -15.22
N SER A 3 -5.44 4.59 -15.22
CA SER A 3 -4.14 5.25 -15.40
C SER A 3 -3.36 5.35 -14.08
N ALA A 4 -4.07 5.24 -12.96
CA ALA A 4 -3.56 5.26 -11.60
C ALA A 4 -4.42 4.32 -10.73
N ALA A 5 -3.86 3.82 -9.64
CA ALA A 5 -4.57 3.07 -8.62
C ALA A 5 -4.09 3.53 -7.24
N ASP A 6 -4.91 3.31 -6.22
CA ASP A 6 -4.50 3.56 -4.84
C ASP A 6 -3.97 2.27 -4.24
N ILE A 7 -2.88 2.36 -3.49
CA ILE A 7 -2.31 1.22 -2.78
C ILE A 7 -2.38 1.50 -1.29
N ARG A 8 -2.92 0.55 -0.53
CA ARG A 8 -2.94 0.57 0.93
C ARG A 8 -2.00 -0.49 1.47
N GLN A 9 -1.24 -0.16 2.50
CA GLN A 9 -0.38 -1.11 3.19
C GLN A 9 -0.73 -1.12 4.67
N TYR A 10 -1.27 -2.25 5.12
CA TYR A 10 -1.91 -2.38 6.42
C TYR A 10 -0.91 -2.85 7.46
N PHE A 11 -0.99 -2.25 8.65
CA PHE A 11 -0.11 -2.61 9.76
C PHE A 11 -0.45 -4.00 10.35
N GLN A 12 -1.63 -4.55 10.01
CA GLN A 12 -2.12 -5.86 10.45
C GLN A 12 -2.41 -6.78 9.25
N SER A 13 -2.44 -8.10 9.49
CA SER A 13 -2.80 -9.11 8.49
C SER A 13 -4.26 -8.98 8.05
N ASN A 14 -4.64 -9.63 6.95
CA ASN A 14 -6.00 -9.62 6.39
C ASN A 14 -6.56 -8.25 5.97
N CYS A 15 -5.70 -7.26 5.70
CA CYS A 15 -6.09 -5.91 5.27
C CYS A 15 -7.04 -5.20 6.24
N VAL A 16 -6.77 -5.34 7.55
CA VAL A 16 -7.55 -4.68 8.62
C VAL A 16 -6.69 -3.72 9.44
N GLY A 17 -7.37 -2.87 10.22
CA GLY A 17 -6.74 -1.85 11.05
C GLY A 17 -6.19 -0.68 10.24
N GLY A 18 -5.28 0.07 10.86
CA GLY A 18 -4.62 1.21 10.26
C GLY A 18 -3.73 0.82 9.08
N TYR A 19 -3.52 1.77 8.19
CA TYR A 19 -2.70 1.60 7.00
C TYR A 19 -2.06 2.91 6.57
N VAL A 20 -0.99 2.81 5.78
CA VAL A 20 -0.54 3.92 4.94
C VAL A 20 -1.14 3.77 3.55
N GLU A 21 -1.48 4.88 2.92
CA GLU A 21 -2.02 4.92 1.57
C GLU A 21 -1.11 5.71 0.65
N PHE A 22 -0.94 5.16 -0.54
CA PHE A 22 -0.27 5.74 -1.68
C PHE A 22 -1.37 6.02 -2.70
N ALA A 23 -1.90 7.24 -2.70
CA ALA A 23 -2.97 7.60 -3.62
C ALA A 23 -2.42 7.95 -5.01
N ASN A 24 -3.21 7.66 -6.06
CA ASN A 24 -2.93 7.97 -7.46
C ASN A 24 -1.58 7.44 -7.98
N VAL A 25 -1.22 6.21 -7.61
CA VAL A 25 0.02 5.58 -8.05
C VAL A 25 -0.12 5.13 -9.50
N ALA A 26 0.72 5.66 -10.39
CA ALA A 26 0.78 5.18 -11.76
C ALA A 26 1.28 3.73 -11.80
N SER A 27 0.81 2.96 -12.79
CA SER A 27 1.30 1.60 -12.99
C SER A 27 2.80 1.62 -13.19
N GLY A 28 3.50 0.66 -12.58
CA GLY A 28 4.94 0.58 -12.76
C GLY A 28 5.77 1.15 -11.59
N HIS A 29 5.14 1.97 -10.75
CA HIS A 29 5.83 2.60 -9.63
C HIS A 29 5.79 1.72 -8.38
N CYS A 30 6.85 1.78 -7.58
CA CYS A 30 6.96 0.99 -6.36
C CYS A 30 6.56 1.80 -5.14
N CYS A 31 5.55 1.33 -4.43
CA CYS A 31 5.17 1.85 -3.13
C CYS A 31 6.09 1.22 -2.08
N THR A 32 7.19 1.90 -1.78
CA THR A 32 8.23 1.40 -0.87
C THR A 32 7.92 1.72 0.58
N THR A 33 8.33 0.82 1.46
CA THR A 33 8.11 0.93 2.91
C THR A 33 9.35 1.38 3.64
N SER A 34 10.44 1.58 2.92
CA SER A 34 11.67 2.17 3.41
C SER A 34 11.48 3.67 3.58
N PHE A 35 10.72 4.02 4.62
CA PHE A 35 10.81 5.36 5.16
C PHE A 35 12.26 5.61 5.55
N PRO A 36 12.90 6.71 5.10
CA PRO A 36 14.29 7.00 5.42
C PRO A 36 14.58 7.05 6.92
N SER A 37 13.56 7.10 7.77
CA SER A 37 13.71 7.19 9.21
C SER A 37 12.51 6.74 10.05
N ALA A 38 11.37 6.38 9.46
CA ALA A 38 10.16 6.09 10.22
C ALA A 38 10.02 4.60 10.55
N THR A 39 10.40 4.25 11.78
CA THR A 39 10.07 2.98 12.46
C THR A 39 10.76 1.71 11.89
N PRO A 40 11.20 0.76 12.73
CA PRO A 40 11.73 -0.53 12.29
C PRO A 40 10.62 -1.47 11.82
N THR A 41 9.60 -0.97 11.11
CA THR A 41 8.67 -1.86 10.42
C THR A 41 9.43 -2.50 9.28
N SER A 42 9.76 -3.78 9.46
CA SER A 42 10.38 -4.63 8.43
C SER A 42 9.46 -4.90 7.23
N GLY A 43 8.49 -4.02 6.99
CA GLY A 43 7.41 -4.15 6.03
C GLY A 43 6.01 -4.22 6.66
N PHE A 44 5.04 -4.50 5.80
CA PHE A 44 3.62 -4.63 6.12
C PHE A 44 3.16 -6.09 5.93
N PRO A 45 2.36 -6.64 6.83
CA PRO A 45 1.81 -7.99 6.68
C PRO A 45 0.83 -8.10 5.51
N SER A 46 0.06 -7.05 5.21
CA SER A 46 -0.91 -7.10 4.12
C SER A 46 -1.01 -5.80 3.32
N LEU A 47 -1.47 -5.91 2.08
CA LEU A 47 -1.52 -4.86 1.08
C LEU A 47 -2.85 -4.91 0.35
N ALA A 48 -3.41 -3.77 -0.05
CA ALA A 48 -4.53 -3.73 -0.96
C ALA A 48 -4.31 -2.76 -2.12
N VAL A 49 -4.95 -3.05 -3.25
CA VAL A 49 -5.08 -2.10 -4.37
C VAL A 49 -6.54 -1.69 -4.51
N LEU A 50 -6.80 -0.41 -4.79
CA LEU A 50 -8.12 0.18 -4.98
C LEU A 50 -8.14 1.06 -6.23
N ASN A 51 -9.35 1.41 -6.68
CA ASN A 51 -9.56 2.24 -7.87
C ASN A 51 -8.85 1.67 -9.12
N ALA A 52 -8.72 0.34 -9.17
CA ALA A 52 -8.07 -0.39 -10.23
C ALA A 52 -9.08 -1.15 -11.10
N ASP A 53 -8.72 -1.36 -12.36
CA ASP A 53 -9.55 -2.11 -13.30
C ASP A 53 -9.55 -3.62 -13.00
N PHE A 54 -10.55 -4.31 -13.55
CA PHE A 54 -10.61 -5.77 -13.57
C PHE A 54 -9.36 -6.41 -14.16
N GLY A 55 -8.83 -7.44 -13.49
CA GLY A 55 -7.65 -8.19 -13.91
C GLY A 55 -6.31 -7.50 -13.62
N THR A 56 -6.34 -6.35 -12.95
CA THR A 56 -5.15 -5.66 -12.43
C THR A 56 -4.35 -6.61 -11.55
N GLN A 57 -3.04 -6.69 -11.77
CA GLN A 57 -2.16 -7.47 -10.92
C GLN A 57 -1.59 -6.60 -9.81
N LEU A 58 -1.66 -7.09 -8.57
CA LEU A 58 -0.96 -6.55 -7.41
C LEU A 58 0.20 -7.48 -7.04
N PHE A 59 1.35 -6.88 -6.76
CA PHE A 59 2.58 -7.54 -6.34
C PHE A 59 2.99 -7.03 -4.98
N GLY A 60 3.35 -7.95 -4.09
CA GLY A 60 4.02 -7.67 -2.84
C GLY A 60 5.45 -8.22 -2.85
N TYR A 61 6.41 -7.39 -2.46
CA TYR A 61 7.83 -7.70 -2.49
C TYR A 61 8.39 -7.85 -1.09
N GLN A 62 9.35 -8.76 -0.91
CA GLN A 62 10.18 -8.83 0.28
C GLN A 62 11.54 -8.15 0.03
N ARG A 63 12.07 -7.50 1.07
CA ARG A 63 13.38 -6.87 1.01
C ARG A 63 14.45 -7.92 0.77
N THR A 64 15.32 -7.69 -0.20
CA THR A 64 16.47 -8.56 -0.44
C THR A 64 17.61 -8.28 0.54
N ARG A 65 18.53 -9.23 0.70
CA ARG A 65 19.74 -9.06 1.53
C ARG A 65 20.58 -7.83 1.14
N ASN A 66 20.47 -7.37 -0.10
CA ASN A 66 21.20 -6.22 -0.64
C ASN A 66 20.48 -4.88 -0.36
N GLY A 67 19.36 -4.90 0.35
CA GLY A 67 18.61 -3.70 0.74
C GLY A 67 17.53 -3.26 -0.25
N ASP A 68 17.36 -3.95 -1.39
CA ASP A 68 16.35 -3.64 -2.40
C ASP A 68 14.95 -4.06 -1.91
N ASP A 69 14.08 -3.06 -1.71
CA ASP A 69 12.71 -3.23 -1.20
C ASP A 69 11.75 -3.80 -2.25
N CYS A 70 12.07 -3.65 -3.54
CA CYS A 70 11.26 -4.17 -4.64
C CYS A 70 11.98 -5.34 -5.35
N GLY A 71 12.78 -6.10 -4.60
CA GLY A 71 13.67 -7.10 -5.20
C GLY A 71 13.04 -8.46 -5.48
N ALA A 72 12.48 -9.15 -4.47
CA ALA A 72 11.90 -10.48 -4.65
C ALA A 72 10.38 -10.48 -4.47
N ILE A 73 9.64 -10.97 -5.46
CA ILE A 73 8.18 -11.13 -5.37
C ILE A 73 7.87 -12.20 -4.33
N ALA A 74 7.18 -11.81 -3.27
CA ALA A 74 6.74 -12.71 -2.21
C ALA A 74 5.30 -13.17 -2.43
N ALA A 75 4.45 -12.32 -2.99
CA ALA A 75 3.07 -12.67 -3.34
C ALA A 75 2.58 -11.88 -4.57
N GLN A 76 1.62 -12.46 -5.28
CA GLN A 76 0.95 -11.87 -6.44
C GLN A 76 -0.53 -12.28 -6.44
N GLN A 77 -1.41 -11.32 -6.75
CA GLN A 77 -2.83 -11.61 -6.96
C GLN A 77 -3.44 -10.67 -8.00
N ALA A 78 -4.42 -11.18 -8.74
CA ALA A 78 -5.19 -10.42 -9.71
C ALA A 78 -6.49 -9.89 -9.08
N THR A 79 -6.93 -8.68 -9.45
CA THR A 79 -8.28 -8.19 -9.14
C THR A 79 -9.35 -9.12 -9.69
N GLY A 80 -10.24 -9.55 -8.79
CA GLY A 80 -11.37 -10.43 -9.09
C GLY A 80 -12.47 -9.74 -9.89
N VAL A 81 -13.43 -10.51 -10.39
CA VAL A 81 -14.51 -10.01 -11.26
C VAL A 81 -15.64 -9.39 -10.41
N MET A 82 -16.05 -8.16 -10.75
CA MET A 82 -17.33 -7.52 -10.40
C MET A 82 -17.58 -6.97 -8.98
N ILE A 83 -16.74 -6.06 -8.49
CA ILE A 83 -17.23 -5.00 -7.57
C ILE A 83 -16.62 -3.67 -7.99
N PRO A 84 -17.36 -2.55 -7.91
CA PRO A 84 -16.89 -1.21 -8.33
C PRO A 84 -15.69 -0.70 -7.51
N GLU A 85 -15.29 -1.47 -6.51
CA GLU A 85 -14.30 -1.17 -5.48
C GLU A 85 -13.43 -2.43 -5.41
N MET A 86 -12.63 -2.67 -6.45
CA MET A 86 -11.85 -3.89 -6.58
C MET A 86 -10.68 -3.91 -5.60
N ILE A 87 -11.00 -4.11 -4.32
CA ILE A 87 -10.04 -4.37 -3.27
C ILE A 87 -9.52 -5.78 -3.49
N VAL A 88 -8.25 -5.90 -3.87
CA VAL A 88 -7.51 -7.15 -3.70
C VAL A 88 -6.51 -6.99 -2.59
N GLY A 89 -6.74 -7.75 -1.53
CA GLY A 89 -5.83 -7.93 -0.44
C GLY A 89 -4.79 -9.01 -0.75
N LEU A 90 -3.52 -8.70 -0.58
CA LEU A 90 -2.46 -9.68 -0.37
C LEU A 90 -2.16 -9.74 1.11
N ASP A 91 -2.00 -10.93 1.64
CA ASP A 91 -1.55 -11.15 3.01
C ASP A 91 -0.37 -12.12 3.00
N LEU A 92 0.66 -11.81 3.80
CA LEU A 92 1.74 -12.74 4.08
C LEU A 92 1.57 -13.25 5.50
N ASP A 93 1.74 -14.57 5.64
CA ASP A 93 1.90 -15.15 6.97
C ASP A 93 3.11 -14.45 7.64
N PRO A 94 2.93 -13.86 8.83
CA PRO A 94 4.00 -13.14 9.52
C PRO A 94 5.21 -14.03 9.85
N ILE A 95 5.05 -15.37 9.84
CA ILE A 95 6.16 -16.33 9.94
C ILE A 95 7.03 -16.31 8.68
N ILE A 96 6.43 -16.13 7.50
CA ILE A 96 7.10 -16.10 6.20
C ILE A 96 7.77 -14.73 5.96
N GLY A 97 7.18 -13.67 6.51
CA GLY A 97 7.80 -12.35 6.57
C GLY A 97 6.79 -11.23 6.33
N ARG A 98 7.28 -10.10 5.82
CA ARG A 98 6.47 -8.90 5.56
C ARG A 98 6.82 -8.30 4.20
N PHE A 99 5.88 -7.59 3.62
CA PHE A 99 6.09 -6.87 2.37
C PHE A 99 6.87 -5.57 2.61
N ALA A 100 8.02 -5.43 1.96
CA ALA A 100 8.84 -4.23 1.95
C ALA A 100 8.47 -3.23 0.84
N ALA A 101 7.70 -3.69 -0.15
CA ALA A 101 7.13 -2.82 -1.16
C ALA A 101 5.96 -3.48 -1.89
N SER A 102 5.26 -2.69 -2.70
CA SER A 102 4.22 -3.17 -3.59
C SER A 102 4.18 -2.43 -4.92
N ARG A 103 3.62 -3.08 -5.94
CA ARG A 103 3.46 -2.53 -7.30
C ARG A 103 2.21 -3.09 -7.94
N TRP A 104 1.62 -2.32 -8.86
CA TRP A 104 0.46 -2.78 -9.62
C TRP A 104 0.63 -2.58 -11.13
N TYR A 105 -0.09 -3.40 -11.90
CA TYR A 105 -0.18 -3.30 -13.35
C TYR A 105 -1.60 -3.51 -13.86
N PRO A 106 -2.07 -2.68 -14.82
CA PRO A 106 -3.42 -2.81 -15.38
C PRO A 106 -3.55 -4.15 -16.12
N ALA A 107 -4.78 -4.63 -16.23
CA ALA A 107 -5.06 -5.74 -17.13
C ALA A 107 -4.73 -5.37 -18.58
N ARG A 108 -4.05 -6.26 -19.29
CA ARG A 108 -3.88 -6.13 -20.74
C ARG A 108 -5.17 -6.48 -21.47
N PRO A 109 -5.46 -5.83 -22.62
CA PRO A 109 -6.66 -6.13 -23.38
C PRO A 109 -6.59 -7.54 -23.94
N VAL A 110 -7.52 -8.38 -23.48
CA VAL A 110 -8.08 -9.59 -24.11
C VAL A 110 -7.14 -10.39 -25.01
N GLU A 111 -6.18 -11.12 -24.42
CA GLU A 111 -5.66 -12.31 -25.12
C GLU A 111 -5.51 -13.56 -24.26
N LYS A 112 -5.63 -13.51 -22.93
CA LYS A 112 -5.67 -14.75 -22.13
C LYS A 112 -6.66 -14.62 -20.98
N ARG A 113 -7.81 -15.32 -21.12
CA ARG A 113 -8.89 -15.53 -20.14
C ARG A 113 -8.47 -16.10 -18.77
N TYR A 114 -7.17 -16.25 -18.56
CA TYR A 114 -6.55 -16.48 -17.27
C TYR A 114 -5.22 -15.72 -17.33
N ALA A 115 -5.17 -14.52 -16.74
CA ALA A 115 -3.97 -13.71 -16.69
C ALA A 115 -2.93 -14.38 -15.77
N ARG A 116 -2.34 -15.49 -16.23
CA ARG A 116 -1.18 -16.14 -15.59
C ARG A 116 0.12 -15.37 -15.82
N ALA A 117 0.10 -14.26 -16.57
CA ALA A 117 1.31 -13.56 -16.95
C ALA A 117 1.05 -12.08 -17.26
N CYS A 118 0.80 -11.28 -16.23
CA CYS A 118 1.52 -10.01 -16.14
C CYS A 118 2.48 -10.12 -14.96
N ALA A 119 3.24 -11.22 -14.88
CA ALA A 119 4.28 -11.35 -13.88
C ALA A 119 5.40 -10.36 -14.28
N PRO A 120 5.66 -9.29 -13.53
CA PRO A 120 6.96 -8.66 -13.56
C PRO A 120 7.94 -9.80 -13.31
N THR A 121 8.85 -10.00 -14.25
CA THR A 121 10.01 -10.83 -13.98
C THR A 121 10.75 -10.23 -12.78
N ILE A 122 11.49 -11.04 -12.02
CA ILE A 122 12.37 -10.53 -10.94
C ILE A 122 13.34 -9.43 -11.43
N THR A 123 13.48 -9.27 -12.75
CA THR A 123 14.34 -8.31 -13.44
C THR A 123 13.65 -7.01 -13.83
N GLU A 124 12.32 -6.91 -13.74
CA GLU A 124 11.60 -5.65 -14.02
C GLU A 124 11.79 -4.70 -12.84
N LYS A 125 12.78 -3.81 -12.98
CA LYS A 125 13.08 -2.80 -11.97
C LYS A 125 11.92 -1.82 -11.80
N CYS A 126 11.81 -1.29 -10.59
CA CYS A 126 10.89 -0.21 -10.29
C CYS A 126 11.29 1.06 -11.03
N GLU A 127 10.32 1.71 -11.64
CA GLU A 127 10.57 2.92 -12.43
C GLU A 127 10.91 4.10 -11.52
N SER A 128 10.22 4.20 -10.38
CA SER A 128 10.62 5.03 -9.24
C SER A 128 9.93 4.55 -7.96
N ALA A 129 10.41 5.07 -6.81
CA ALA A 129 9.76 4.88 -5.51
C ALA A 129 8.71 5.98 -5.29
N VAL A 130 7.58 5.58 -4.72
CA VAL A 130 6.51 6.48 -4.26
C VAL A 130 6.43 6.35 -2.75
N MET A 131 6.31 7.48 -2.06
CA MET A 131 6.09 7.55 -0.62
C MET A 131 4.60 7.68 -0.35
N PRO A 132 4.08 7.20 0.79
CA PRO A 132 2.68 7.36 1.10
C PRO A 132 2.38 8.83 1.34
N ASN A 133 1.19 9.25 0.92
CA ASN A 133 0.69 10.59 1.12
C ASN A 133 -0.39 10.66 2.20
N ARG A 134 -0.87 9.51 2.68
CA ARG A 134 -1.90 9.43 3.71
C ARG A 134 -1.61 8.32 4.72
N VAL A 135 -2.14 8.48 5.92
CA VAL A 135 -2.20 7.45 6.95
C VAL A 135 -3.59 7.39 7.55
N VAL A 136 -4.05 6.17 7.83
CA VAL A 136 -5.34 5.89 8.43
C VAL A 136 -5.12 5.13 9.73
N LEU A 137 -5.82 5.57 10.77
CA LEU A 137 -5.79 4.99 12.12
C LEU A 137 -6.71 3.75 12.21
N ASP A 138 -6.67 3.03 13.34
CA ASP A 138 -7.45 1.80 13.54
C ASP A 138 -8.97 2.05 13.57
N ASP A 139 -9.40 3.27 13.92
CA ASP A 139 -10.80 3.71 13.88
C ASP A 139 -11.24 4.26 12.51
N GLY A 140 -10.34 4.26 11.53
CA GLY A 140 -10.59 4.72 10.17
C GLY A 140 -10.43 6.22 9.96
N ASP A 141 -9.98 6.98 10.96
CA ASP A 141 -9.68 8.40 10.77
C ASP A 141 -8.43 8.60 9.90
N LEU A 142 -8.56 9.48 8.91
CA LEU A 142 -7.55 9.71 7.86
C LEU A 142 -6.80 11.02 8.09
N PHE A 143 -5.50 10.97 7.88
CA PHE A 143 -4.61 12.12 7.93
C PHE A 143 -3.75 12.21 6.66
N GLU A 144 -3.58 13.42 6.15
CA GLU A 144 -2.63 13.71 5.06
C GLU A 144 -1.21 13.82 5.63
N LEU A 145 -0.26 13.21 4.92
CA LEU A 145 1.17 13.26 5.23
C LEU A 145 1.89 14.37 4.43
N GLU A 146 1.25 14.89 3.39
CA GLU A 146 1.78 15.98 2.59
C GLU A 146 1.89 17.27 3.41
N GLY A 147 3.05 17.93 3.35
CA GLY A 147 3.32 19.18 4.08
C GLY A 147 3.81 18.97 5.51
N LEU A 148 3.78 17.75 6.04
CA LEU A 148 4.44 17.40 7.29
C LEU A 148 5.95 17.22 7.08
N ASP A 149 6.74 17.68 8.05
CA ASP A 149 8.15 17.32 8.11
C ASP A 149 8.32 15.81 8.41
N GLU A 150 9.52 15.29 8.18
CA GLU A 150 9.82 13.86 8.32
C GLU A 150 9.64 13.32 9.75
N GLU A 151 9.89 14.14 10.78
CA GLU A 151 9.72 13.75 12.18
C GLU A 151 8.24 13.67 12.55
N THR A 152 7.47 14.68 12.14
CA THR A 152 6.02 14.73 12.37
C THR A 152 5.30 13.61 11.61
N ASN A 153 5.71 13.34 10.36
CA ASN A 153 5.21 12.19 9.59
C ASN A 153 5.47 10.86 10.31
N ARG A 154 6.69 10.69 10.82
CA ARG A 154 7.09 9.48 11.55
C ARG A 154 6.24 9.27 12.80
N GLU A 155 6.03 10.33 13.57
CA GLU A 155 5.24 10.23 14.80
C GLU A 155 3.80 9.80 14.50
N LEU A 156 3.17 10.40 13.49
CA LEU A 156 1.79 10.06 13.12
C LEU A 156 1.67 8.61 12.62
N ILE A 157 2.61 8.16 11.79
CA ILE A 157 2.68 6.77 11.34
C ILE A 157 2.90 5.82 12.53
N ALA A 158 3.70 6.21 13.52
CA ALA A 158 3.92 5.40 14.72
C ALA A 158 2.65 5.24 15.56
N PHE A 159 1.78 6.25 15.64
CA PHE A 159 0.45 6.10 16.25
C PHE A 159 -0.37 5.04 15.50
N ALA A 160 -0.49 5.18 14.19
CA ALA A 160 -1.25 4.25 13.36
C ALA A 160 -0.71 2.80 13.46
N LEU A 161 0.61 2.64 13.45
CA LEU A 161 1.29 1.35 13.61
C LEU A 161 0.96 0.66 14.93
N ASN A 162 0.81 1.43 16.01
CA ASN A 162 0.48 0.92 17.34
C ASN A 162 -1.03 0.70 17.54
N GLY A 163 -1.84 0.83 16.48
CA GLY A 163 -3.29 0.67 16.54
C GLY A 163 -3.99 1.80 17.29
N ALA A 164 -3.39 2.99 17.32
CA ALA A 164 -3.99 4.15 17.95
C ALA A 164 -5.27 4.57 17.20
N THR A 165 -6.19 5.15 17.97
CA THR A 165 -7.40 5.83 17.50
C THR A 165 -7.20 7.34 17.53
N VAL A 166 -8.11 8.11 16.91
CA VAL A 166 -8.01 9.58 16.87
C VAL A 166 -7.97 10.22 18.26
N GLY A 167 -8.60 9.58 19.25
CA GLY A 167 -8.62 10.10 20.63
C GLY A 167 -7.27 10.00 21.33
N GLU A 168 -6.33 9.21 20.80
CA GLU A 168 -4.98 9.02 21.32
C GLU A 168 -3.94 9.87 20.57
N VAL A 169 -4.32 10.41 19.40
CA VAL A 169 -3.45 11.27 18.61
C VAL A 169 -3.49 12.70 19.16
N PRO A 170 -2.32 13.34 19.40
CA PRO A 170 -2.26 14.71 19.89
C PRO A 170 -3.02 15.73 19.01
N ASP A 171 -3.66 16.71 19.63
CA ASP A 171 -4.45 17.75 18.94
C ASP A 171 -3.69 18.52 17.85
N ARG A 172 -2.34 18.57 17.93
CA ARG A 172 -1.50 19.18 16.88
C ARG A 172 -1.68 18.53 15.50
N PHE A 173 -2.17 17.29 15.45
CA PHE A 173 -2.43 16.62 14.18
C PHE A 173 -3.82 16.92 13.59
N ALA A 174 -4.70 17.60 14.34
CA ALA A 174 -6.09 17.83 13.94
C ALA A 174 -6.23 18.61 12.62
N GLU A 175 -5.28 19.49 12.29
CA GLU A 175 -5.29 20.24 11.02
C GLU A 175 -5.00 19.37 9.78
N PHE A 176 -4.34 18.22 9.97
CA PHE A 176 -4.03 17.27 8.90
C PHE A 176 -5.11 16.20 8.73
N LYS A 177 -6.04 16.10 9.69
CA LYS A 177 -7.20 15.23 9.59
C LYS A 177 -8.04 15.61 8.37
N ARG A 178 -8.51 14.60 7.65
CA ARG A 178 -9.48 14.77 6.56
C ARG A 178 -10.70 13.93 6.84
N ASN A 179 -11.84 14.45 6.42
CA ASN A 179 -13.04 13.62 6.32
C ASN A 179 -12.84 12.69 5.13
N ARG A 180 -13.09 11.39 5.34
CA ARG A 180 -13.18 10.41 4.25
C ARG A 180 -14.14 10.97 3.19
N VAL A 181 -13.73 11.01 1.93
CA VAL A 181 -14.60 11.57 0.89
C VAL A 181 -15.79 10.63 0.77
N LYS A 182 -17.02 11.12 1.00
CA LYS A 182 -18.24 10.32 0.80
C LYS A 182 -18.28 9.84 -0.65
N GLY A 183 -17.98 8.57 -0.87
CA GLY A 183 -17.75 7.97 -2.19
C GLY A 183 -16.50 7.11 -2.28
N GLU A 184 -15.62 7.17 -1.27
CA GLU A 184 -14.62 6.13 -0.99
C GLU A 184 -15.27 5.00 -0.16
N PRO A 185 -15.29 3.76 -0.63
CA PRO A 185 -15.50 2.59 0.24
C PRO A 185 -14.42 2.40 1.30
#